data_AF-A0A966SYZ9-F1
#
_entry.id   AF-A0A966SYZ9-F1
#
_cell.length_a   1.000
_cell.length_b   1.000
_cell.length_c   1.000
_cell.angle_alpha   90.00
_cell.angle_beta   90.00
_cell.angle_gamma   90.00
#
_symmetry.space_group_name_H-M   'P 1'
#
loop_
_entity.id
_entity.type
_entity.pdbx_description
1 polymer ?
#
loop_
_entity_poly.entity_id
_entity_poly.type
_entity_poly.pdbx_seq_one_letter_code
_entity_poly.pdbx_strand_id
1 'polypeptide(L)'
;LIERINYAIRKYKARRVAIDSITAVFQQYDAVSVVRREIFRLIARLKEIGVTTVMTTERIDEYGPIARYGVEEFVSDNVVILRNVLEGERRRRTVEILKLRGTTHMKGEFPFTMGSHGISIFPLGAMRLTQRSSNVRVSSGVPRLDEMCGGGFFKDSIILATGATGTGKTLLVSKFVENACANKERAILFAYEESRAQLLRNATSWGIDFEQMERDGLLKIICAYPESTGLEDHLQIIKTEIGQFKPSRMAIDSLSALARGVSHNAFRQFVIGVTGYAKQEEIAGFFTNTSEEFMGSHSITDSHISTITDTILLLQYVEIRGEMARALNVFKMRGSWHDKGIREFMITGNGPEIKDSFSNFERIISGVPHRINTDERSELSRIVQGVSGDDRL
;
A
#
# COMPACT_ATOMS: atom_id res chain seq x y z
N LEU A 1 -18.61 2.32 47.00
CA LEU A 1 -17.78 1.87 45.84
C LEU A 1 -16.28 2.03 46.11
N ILE A 2 -15.81 3.25 46.41
CA ILE A 2 -14.38 3.57 46.59
C ILE A 2 -13.67 2.64 47.59
N GLU A 3 -14.24 2.38 48.77
CA GLU A 3 -13.60 1.49 49.75
C GLU A 3 -13.46 0.04 49.27
N ARG A 4 -14.40 -0.45 48.45
CA ARG A 4 -14.27 -1.78 47.84
C ARG A 4 -13.12 -1.83 46.84
N ILE A 5 -12.95 -0.76 46.05
CA ILE A 5 -11.82 -0.62 45.12
C ILE A 5 -10.50 -0.55 45.90
N ASN A 6 -10.43 0.28 46.94
CA ASN A 6 -9.25 0.41 47.80
C ASN A 6 -8.88 -0.92 48.48
N TYR A 7 -9.85 -1.64 49.04
CA TYR A 7 -9.64 -2.97 49.60
C TYR A 7 -9.10 -3.95 48.54
N ALA A 8 -9.68 -3.99 47.34
CA ALA A 8 -9.22 -4.85 46.26
C ALA A 8 -7.78 -4.50 45.82
N ILE A 9 -7.47 -3.20 45.66
CA ILE A 9 -6.12 -2.74 45.31
C ILE A 9 -5.11 -3.19 46.37
N ARG A 10 -5.41 -3.01 47.65
CA ARG A 10 -4.52 -3.42 48.76
C ARG A 10 -4.38 -4.93 48.84
N LYS A 11 -5.49 -5.68 48.77
CA LYS A 11 -5.52 -7.14 48.85
C LYS A 11 -4.68 -7.79 47.75
N TYR A 12 -4.83 -7.31 46.51
CA TYR A 12 -4.16 -7.90 45.35
C TYR A 12 -2.89 -7.15 44.93
N LYS A 13 -2.48 -6.12 45.68
CA LYS A 13 -1.35 -5.23 45.35
C LYS A 13 -1.43 -4.70 43.91
N ALA A 14 -2.63 -4.33 43.48
CA ALA A 14 -2.89 -3.91 42.11
C ALA A 14 -2.15 -2.60 41.79
N ARG A 15 -1.52 -2.53 40.61
CA ARG A 15 -0.88 -1.30 40.10
C ARG A 15 -1.74 -0.60 39.04
N ARG A 16 -2.68 -1.34 38.44
CA ARG A 16 -3.54 -0.89 37.35
C ARG A 16 -4.98 -1.20 37.69
N VAL A 17 -5.87 -0.26 37.38
CA VAL A 17 -7.31 -0.38 37.61
C VAL A 17 -8.02 0.03 36.33
N ALA A 18 -8.98 -0.78 35.89
CA ALA A 18 -9.90 -0.43 34.82
C ALA A 18 -11.31 -0.34 35.40
N ILE A 19 -12.02 0.75 35.13
CA ILE A 19 -13.41 0.97 35.58
C ILE A 19 -14.29 1.08 34.33
N ASP A 20 -15.17 0.10 34.14
CA ASP A 20 -15.98 -0.05 32.94
C ASP A 20 -17.48 -0.31 33.28
N SER A 21 -18.44 0.58 32.99
CA SER A 21 -18.32 1.98 32.56
C SER A 21 -18.61 2.96 33.71
N ILE A 22 -17.91 4.10 33.75
CA ILE A 22 -18.19 5.13 34.76
C ILE A 22 -19.54 5.80 34.50
N THR A 23 -19.96 5.85 33.24
CA THR A 23 -21.24 6.42 32.82
C THR A 23 -22.42 5.70 33.48
N ALA A 24 -22.38 4.37 33.56
CA ALA A 24 -23.45 3.58 34.18
C ALA A 24 -23.65 3.92 35.68
N VAL A 25 -22.56 4.22 36.39
CA VAL A 25 -22.63 4.61 37.82
C VAL A 25 -23.31 5.96 37.99
N PHE A 26 -23.11 6.88 37.05
CA PHE A 26 -23.61 8.25 37.15
C PHE A 26 -24.96 8.46 36.45
N GLN A 27 -25.48 7.44 35.77
CA GLN A 27 -26.76 7.47 35.07
C GLN A 27 -27.97 7.72 36.00
N GLN A 28 -27.80 7.49 37.30
CA GLN A 28 -28.82 7.73 38.32
C GLN A 28 -28.91 9.20 38.78
N TYR A 29 -27.98 10.06 38.35
CA TYR A 29 -27.96 11.48 38.73
C TYR A 29 -28.41 12.36 37.57
N ASP A 30 -29.41 13.21 37.81
CA ASP A 30 -29.93 14.14 36.79
C ASP A 30 -29.05 15.39 36.60
N ALA A 31 -28.25 15.76 37.61
CA ALA A 31 -27.51 17.02 37.63
C ALA A 31 -26.02 16.85 37.27
N VAL A 32 -25.59 17.52 36.20
CA VAL A 32 -24.18 17.57 35.73
C VAL A 32 -23.20 18.01 36.83
N SER A 33 -23.62 18.92 37.72
CA SER A 33 -22.79 19.39 38.84
C SER A 33 -22.46 18.28 39.84
N VAL A 34 -23.40 17.35 40.08
CA VAL A 34 -23.20 16.19 40.96
C VAL A 34 -22.21 15.22 40.31
N VAL A 35 -22.40 14.92 39.02
CA VAL A 35 -21.51 14.05 38.24
C VAL A 35 -20.06 14.56 38.30
N ARG A 36 -19.85 15.86 38.04
CA ARG A 36 -18.51 16.48 38.10
C ARG A 36 -17.84 16.28 39.46
N ARG A 37 -18.57 16.50 40.55
CA ARG A 37 -18.05 16.36 41.92
C ARG A 37 -17.69 14.92 42.25
N GLU A 38 -18.54 13.96 41.87
CA GLU A 38 -18.31 12.55 42.16
C GLU A 38 -17.15 11.97 41.33
N ILE A 39 -17.04 12.34 40.05
CA ILE A 39 -15.89 11.95 39.21
C ILE A 39 -14.59 12.53 39.80
N PHE A 40 -14.59 13.80 40.20
CA PHE A 40 -13.42 14.42 40.82
C PHE A 40 -13.02 13.71 42.11
N ARG A 41 -13.99 13.39 42.98
CA ARG A 41 -13.74 12.64 44.22
C ARG A 41 -13.14 11.26 43.94
N LEU A 42 -13.68 10.53 42.96
CA LEU A 42 -13.17 9.22 42.56
C LEU A 42 -11.72 9.31 42.06
N ILE A 43 -11.43 10.24 41.15
CA ILE A 43 -10.09 10.43 40.58
C ILE A 43 -9.08 10.85 41.66
N ALA A 44 -9.44 11.78 42.55
CA ALA A 44 -8.58 12.22 43.64
C ALA A 44 -8.20 11.06 44.57
N ARG A 45 -9.17 10.22 44.95
CA ARG A 45 -8.91 9.04 45.77
C ARG A 45 -8.03 8.01 45.08
N LEU A 46 -8.24 7.73 43.80
CA LEU A 46 -7.40 6.79 43.05
C LEU A 46 -5.96 7.31 42.89
N LYS A 47 -5.79 8.63 42.74
CA LYS A 47 -4.48 9.29 42.77
C LYS A 47 -3.78 9.15 44.12
N GLU A 48 -4.49 9.38 45.23
CA GLU A 48 -3.95 9.20 46.59
C GLU A 48 -3.47 7.75 46.82
N ILE A 49 -4.19 6.77 46.27
CA ILE A 49 -3.81 5.35 46.35
C ILE A 49 -2.56 5.04 45.48
N GLY A 50 -2.26 5.87 44.47
CA GLY A 50 -1.08 5.71 43.62
C GLY A 50 -1.22 4.64 42.53
N VAL A 51 -2.44 4.41 42.02
CA VAL A 51 -2.71 3.45 40.94
C VAL A 51 -2.92 4.11 39.58
N THR A 52 -2.45 3.46 38.51
CA THR A 52 -2.76 3.90 37.14
C THR A 52 -4.16 3.42 36.76
N THR A 53 -5.06 4.36 36.46
CA THR A 53 -6.48 4.04 36.21
C THR A 53 -6.86 4.33 34.76
N VAL A 54 -7.59 3.40 34.14
CA VAL A 54 -8.35 3.62 32.90
C VAL A 54 -9.84 3.63 33.24
N MET A 55 -10.57 4.62 32.75
CA MET A 55 -12.00 4.79 32.98
C MET A 55 -12.68 4.87 31.62
N THR A 56 -13.74 4.10 31.40
CA THR A 56 -14.51 4.13 30.14
C THR A 56 -15.76 4.99 30.30
N THR A 57 -16.01 5.84 29.31
CA THR A 57 -17.21 6.67 29.22
C THR A 57 -17.88 6.46 27.87
N GLU A 58 -19.19 6.57 27.85
CA GLU A 58 -20.00 6.46 26.63
C GLU A 58 -20.23 7.84 26.00
N ARG A 59 -20.54 7.84 24.71
CA ARG A 59 -20.89 9.02 23.91
C ARG A 59 -22.12 8.70 23.05
N ILE A 60 -22.85 9.74 22.66
CA ILE A 60 -24.04 9.62 21.81
C ILE A 60 -23.70 9.94 20.35
N ASP A 61 -22.81 10.89 20.13
CA ASP A 61 -22.39 11.36 18.81
C ASP A 61 -20.88 11.17 18.64
N GLU A 62 -20.45 10.71 17.47
CA GLU A 62 -19.05 10.45 17.14
C GLU A 62 -18.21 11.74 17.19
N TYR A 63 -18.73 12.88 16.73
CA TYR A 63 -18.06 14.18 16.66
C TYR A 63 -18.67 15.27 17.57
N GLY A 64 -19.70 14.92 18.35
CA GLY A 64 -20.25 15.77 19.40
C GLY A 64 -19.40 15.82 20.68
N PRO A 65 -20.01 16.03 21.86
CA PRO A 65 -19.31 16.11 23.14
C PRO A 65 -18.39 14.91 23.39
N ILE A 66 -17.25 15.14 24.06
CA ILE A 66 -16.22 14.12 24.31
C ILE A 66 -16.73 13.00 25.23
N ALA A 67 -17.65 13.33 26.13
CA ALA A 67 -18.27 12.40 27.05
C ALA A 67 -19.74 12.77 27.25
N ARG A 68 -20.53 11.87 27.85
CA ARG A 68 -21.99 11.99 27.96
C ARG A 68 -22.43 13.26 28.70
N TYR A 69 -21.72 13.67 29.75
CA TYR A 69 -22.11 14.81 30.58
C TYR A 69 -21.30 16.09 30.30
N GLY A 70 -20.30 16.04 29.41
CA GLY A 70 -19.48 17.19 29.02
C GLY A 70 -18.63 17.78 30.16
N VAL A 71 -18.37 17.00 31.22
CA VAL A 71 -17.55 17.40 32.37
C VAL A 71 -16.35 16.49 32.57
N GLU A 72 -16.46 15.24 32.14
CA GLU A 72 -15.50 14.16 32.33
C GLU A 72 -14.14 14.53 31.72
N GLU A 73 -14.14 15.17 30.56
CA GLU A 73 -12.95 15.60 29.85
C GLU A 73 -12.16 16.67 30.61
N PHE A 74 -12.79 17.50 31.44
CA PHE A 74 -12.10 18.57 32.18
C PHE A 74 -11.53 18.07 33.51
N VAL A 75 -12.24 17.14 34.15
CA VAL A 75 -11.84 16.53 35.42
C VAL A 75 -10.69 15.55 35.22
N SER A 76 -10.70 14.81 34.12
CA SER A 76 -9.64 13.85 33.78
C SER A 76 -8.33 14.54 33.42
N ASP A 77 -7.20 13.97 33.84
CA ASP A 77 -5.88 14.47 33.44
C ASP A 77 -5.52 14.10 32.01
N ASN A 78 -5.90 12.88 31.63
CA ASN A 78 -5.63 12.29 30.33
C ASN A 78 -6.95 11.94 29.67
N VAL A 79 -7.09 12.23 28.38
CA VAL A 79 -8.30 11.93 27.62
C VAL A 79 -7.91 11.25 26.32
N VAL A 80 -8.47 10.06 26.11
CA VAL A 80 -8.35 9.27 24.88
C VAL A 80 -9.75 9.09 24.33
N ILE A 81 -9.92 9.37 23.04
CA ILE A 81 -11.18 9.28 22.33
C ILE A 81 -11.08 8.11 21.37
N LEU A 82 -12.07 7.20 21.42
CA LEU A 82 -12.28 6.17 20.42
C LEU A 82 -13.49 6.59 19.59
N ARG A 83 -13.35 6.59 18.26
CA ARG A 83 -14.43 6.87 17.31
C ARG A 83 -14.68 5.66 16.42
N ASN A 84 -15.92 5.50 16.00
CA ASN A 84 -16.36 4.50 15.03
C ASN A 84 -17.13 5.20 13.89
N VAL A 85 -16.42 6.03 13.14
CA VAL A 85 -16.98 6.95 12.15
C VAL A 85 -17.62 6.15 11.00
N LEU A 86 -18.83 6.56 10.59
CA LEU A 86 -19.45 6.06 9.37
C LEU A 86 -19.05 6.97 8.21
N GLU A 87 -18.20 6.49 7.32
CA GLU A 87 -17.80 7.17 6.08
C GLU A 87 -18.38 6.42 4.89
N GLY A 88 -19.38 7.01 4.21
CA GLY A 88 -20.18 6.29 3.22
C GLY A 88 -20.95 5.14 3.86
N GLU A 89 -20.72 3.92 3.39
CA GLU A 89 -21.33 2.70 3.93
C GLU A 89 -20.36 1.89 4.82
N ARG A 90 -19.17 2.43 5.12
CA ARG A 90 -18.12 1.73 5.87
C ARG A 90 -17.87 2.38 7.23
N ARG A 91 -17.57 1.54 8.21
CA ARG A 91 -17.15 1.98 9.54
C ARG A 91 -15.63 2.05 9.60
N ARG A 92 -15.12 3.18 10.05
CA ARG A 92 -13.70 3.45 10.25
C ARG A 92 -13.45 3.73 11.73
N ARG A 93 -12.54 2.95 12.34
CA ARG A 93 -12.22 3.10 13.76
C ARG A 93 -10.97 3.95 13.93
N THR A 94 -11.08 5.01 14.73
CA THR A 94 -9.95 5.89 15.03
C THR A 94 -9.76 6.12 16.52
N VAL A 95 -8.52 6.28 16.93
CA VAL A 95 -8.12 6.64 18.29
C VAL A 95 -7.40 7.98 18.27
N GLU A 96 -7.74 8.85 19.20
CA GLU A 96 -7.14 10.15 19.37
C GLU A 96 -6.75 10.35 20.84
N ILE A 97 -5.53 10.79 21.09
CA ILE A 97 -5.15 11.31 22.41
C ILE A 97 -5.42 12.81 22.38
N LEU A 98 -6.48 13.24 23.06
CA LEU A 98 -6.85 14.66 23.11
C LEU A 98 -5.86 15.44 23.98
N LYS A 99 -5.55 14.90 25.16
CA LYS A 99 -4.59 15.50 26.09
C LYS A 99 -3.90 14.45 26.97
N LEU A 100 -2.64 14.73 27.30
CA LEU A 100 -1.91 14.14 28.42
C LEU A 100 -1.32 15.28 29.26
N ARG A 101 -1.78 15.46 30.49
CA ARG A 101 -1.24 16.53 31.35
C ARG A 101 0.20 16.20 31.75
N GLY A 102 1.11 17.13 31.45
CA GLY A 102 2.53 17.05 31.83
C GLY A 102 3.46 16.37 30.82
N THR A 103 2.96 15.87 29.70
CA THR A 103 3.79 15.22 28.66
C THR A 103 3.31 15.57 27.25
N THR A 104 4.18 15.35 26.26
CA THR A 104 3.80 15.45 24.85
C THR A 104 3.16 14.16 24.35
N HIS A 105 2.42 14.25 23.24
CA HIS A 105 1.85 13.10 22.54
C HIS A 105 1.58 13.47 21.08
N MET A 106 1.40 12.44 20.24
CA MET A 106 0.93 12.64 18.88
C MET A 106 -0.49 13.20 18.88
N LYS A 107 -0.75 14.12 17.96
CA LYS A 107 -2.04 14.80 17.80
C LYS A 107 -2.78 14.24 16.60
N GLY A 108 -4.11 14.33 16.64
CA GLY A 108 -4.99 13.86 15.58
C GLY A 108 -5.41 12.40 15.73
N GLU A 109 -6.21 11.97 14.77
CA GLU A 109 -6.81 10.64 14.72
C GLU A 109 -5.89 9.62 14.06
N PHE A 110 -5.75 8.46 14.69
CA PHE A 110 -5.02 7.33 14.15
C PHE A 110 -5.95 6.15 13.93
N PRO A 111 -5.96 5.53 12.74
CA PRO A 111 -6.79 4.36 12.50
C PRO A 111 -6.32 3.18 13.38
N PHE A 112 -7.26 2.38 13.84
CA PHE A 112 -6.97 1.14 14.54
C PHE A 112 -7.94 0.03 14.13
N THR A 113 -7.49 -1.21 14.24
CA THR A 113 -8.32 -2.39 14.01
C THR A 113 -8.40 -3.23 15.27
N MET A 114 -9.40 -4.12 15.33
CA MET A 114 -9.56 -5.05 16.44
C MET A 114 -9.61 -6.46 15.88
N GLY A 115 -8.53 -7.20 16.06
CA GLY A 115 -8.43 -8.60 15.65
C GLY A 115 -8.44 -9.54 16.86
N SER A 116 -8.06 -10.80 16.62
CA SER A 116 -7.87 -11.81 17.67
C SER A 116 -6.84 -11.42 18.74
N HIS A 117 -5.91 -10.50 18.40
CA HIS A 117 -4.88 -9.98 19.30
C HIS A 117 -5.31 -8.67 20.01
N GLY A 118 -6.57 -8.25 19.87
CA GLY A 118 -7.08 -6.99 20.42
C GLY A 118 -6.81 -5.79 19.52
N ILE A 119 -6.64 -4.61 20.12
CA ILE A 119 -6.50 -3.32 19.43
C ILE A 119 -5.10 -3.19 18.80
N SER A 120 -5.07 -2.94 17.49
CA SER A 120 -3.85 -2.63 16.73
C SER A 120 -3.96 -1.23 16.13
N ILE A 121 -3.15 -0.29 16.61
CA ILE A 121 -3.15 1.12 16.18
C ILE A 121 -2.08 1.32 15.12
N PHE A 122 -2.40 2.04 14.04
CA PHE A 122 -1.46 2.35 12.95
C PHE A 122 -1.07 3.83 12.98
N PRO A 123 0.00 4.20 13.70
CA PRO A 123 0.49 5.57 13.71
C PRO A 123 1.29 5.84 12.43
N LEU A 124 0.61 5.91 11.28
CA LEU A 124 1.24 6.04 9.96
C LEU A 124 2.12 7.30 9.85
N GLY A 125 1.77 8.38 10.54
CA GLY A 125 2.59 9.58 10.66
C GLY A 125 3.80 9.47 11.59
N ALA A 126 3.91 8.41 12.39
CA ALA A 126 5.05 8.16 13.28
C ALA A 126 6.14 7.31 12.63
N MET A 127 5.86 6.69 11.47
CA MET A 127 6.84 5.86 10.78
C MET A 127 8.04 6.74 10.41
N ARG A 128 9.18 6.48 11.04
CA ARG A 128 10.42 7.21 10.75
C ARG A 128 10.91 6.86 9.36
N LEU A 129 11.37 7.86 8.62
CA LEU A 129 11.95 7.69 7.29
C LEU A 129 13.42 7.24 7.38
N THR A 130 13.66 6.10 8.04
CA THR A 130 15.01 5.54 8.31
C THR A 130 15.15 4.14 7.74
N GLN A 131 14.42 3.84 6.66
CA GLN A 131 14.46 2.54 6.02
C GLN A 131 15.87 2.24 5.50
N ARG A 132 16.26 0.98 5.57
CA ARG A 132 17.50 0.51 4.95
C ARG A 132 17.36 0.56 3.43
N SER A 133 18.48 0.75 2.76
CA SER A 133 18.57 0.71 1.30
C SER A 133 19.92 0.12 0.93
N SER A 134 19.90 -0.81 -0.02
CA SER A 134 21.08 -1.47 -0.55
C SER A 134 21.11 -1.41 -2.08
N ASN A 135 22.29 -1.58 -2.65
CA ASN A 135 22.47 -1.71 -4.11
C ASN A 135 22.21 -3.14 -4.62
N VAL A 136 21.65 -4.02 -3.77
CA VAL A 136 21.36 -5.41 -4.14
C VAL A 136 20.26 -5.44 -5.19
N ARG A 137 20.52 -6.16 -6.28
CA ARG A 137 19.57 -6.33 -7.39
C ARG A 137 18.77 -7.61 -7.27
N VAL A 138 17.52 -7.57 -7.72
CA VAL A 138 16.63 -8.72 -7.88
C VAL A 138 16.05 -8.72 -9.29
N SER A 139 15.91 -9.90 -9.88
CA SER A 139 15.36 -10.02 -11.23
C SER A 139 13.85 -9.78 -11.24
N SER A 140 13.37 -9.12 -12.29
CA SER A 140 11.95 -8.93 -12.58
C SER A 140 11.26 -10.21 -13.07
N GLY A 141 12.02 -11.26 -13.41
CA GLY A 141 11.54 -12.43 -14.13
C GLY A 141 11.47 -12.24 -15.65
N VAL A 142 11.79 -11.06 -16.16
CA VAL A 142 11.85 -10.75 -17.60
C VAL A 142 13.25 -10.22 -17.92
N PRO A 143 14.15 -11.03 -18.52
CA PRO A 143 15.56 -10.65 -18.72
C PRO A 143 15.75 -9.31 -19.43
N ARG A 144 14.98 -9.06 -20.50
CA ARG A 144 15.05 -7.80 -21.24
C ARG A 144 14.57 -6.60 -20.41
N LEU A 145 13.64 -6.80 -19.48
CA LEU A 145 13.23 -5.76 -18.53
C LEU A 145 14.33 -5.49 -17.50
N ASP A 146 15.06 -6.53 -17.05
CA ASP A 146 16.19 -6.36 -16.15
C ASP A 146 17.29 -5.51 -16.80
N GLU A 147 17.58 -5.74 -18.08
CA GLU A 147 18.48 -4.88 -18.88
C GLU A 147 17.97 -3.45 -18.95
N MET A 148 16.68 -3.24 -19.26
CA MET A 148 16.06 -1.91 -19.27
C MET A 148 16.14 -1.21 -17.90
N CYS A 149 16.21 -1.97 -16.81
CA CYS A 149 16.36 -1.47 -15.44
C CYS A 149 17.83 -1.31 -14.99
N GLY A 150 18.79 -1.54 -15.88
CA GLY A 150 20.22 -1.46 -15.54
C GLY A 150 20.70 -2.60 -14.63
N GLY A 151 20.14 -3.80 -14.81
CA GLY A 151 20.48 -5.00 -14.05
C GLY A 151 19.40 -5.47 -13.07
N GLY A 152 18.11 -5.19 -13.35
CA GLY A 152 16.98 -5.59 -12.51
C GLY A 152 16.55 -4.56 -11.48
N PHE A 153 15.57 -4.91 -10.64
CA PHE A 153 15.06 -4.03 -9.58
C PHE A 153 15.99 -4.03 -8.36
N PHE A 154 15.85 -3.05 -7.47
CA PHE A 154 16.53 -3.10 -6.17
C PHE A 154 15.70 -3.93 -5.18
N LYS A 155 16.38 -4.70 -4.32
CA LYS A 155 15.73 -5.49 -3.25
C LYS A 155 14.87 -4.61 -2.34
N ASP A 156 15.40 -3.46 -1.94
CA ASP A 156 14.75 -2.54 -0.98
C ASP A 156 13.92 -1.44 -1.70
N SER A 157 13.25 -1.79 -2.81
CA SER A 157 12.50 -0.84 -3.62
C SER A 157 11.05 -1.21 -3.84
N ILE A 158 10.24 -0.18 -4.12
CA ILE A 158 8.86 -0.33 -4.54
C ILE A 158 8.75 -0.09 -6.04
N ILE A 159 8.33 -1.12 -6.75
CA ILE A 159 8.04 -1.13 -8.18
C ILE A 159 6.54 -0.87 -8.37
N LEU A 160 6.20 0.04 -9.28
CA LEU A 160 4.82 0.31 -9.68
C LEU A 160 4.67 0.05 -11.17
N ALA A 161 3.84 -0.92 -11.55
CA ALA A 161 3.37 -1.08 -12.92
C ALA A 161 2.03 -0.36 -13.10
N THR A 162 2.02 0.66 -13.94
CA THR A 162 0.81 1.44 -14.25
C THR A 162 0.44 1.32 -15.72
N GLY A 163 -0.86 1.35 -16.01
CA GLY A 163 -1.37 1.31 -17.37
C GLY A 163 -2.83 0.88 -17.45
N ALA A 164 -3.42 1.01 -18.64
CA ALA A 164 -4.82 0.66 -18.87
C ALA A 164 -5.12 -0.83 -18.63
N THR A 165 -6.40 -1.20 -18.62
CA THR A 165 -6.79 -2.62 -18.53
C THR A 165 -6.27 -3.43 -19.73
N GLY A 166 -5.85 -4.68 -19.50
CA GLY A 166 -5.32 -5.56 -20.54
C GLY A 166 -3.90 -5.27 -21.05
N THR A 167 -3.21 -4.26 -20.49
CA THR A 167 -1.82 -3.93 -20.86
C THR A 167 -0.78 -4.89 -20.25
N GLY A 168 -1.16 -5.94 -19.52
CA GLY A 168 -0.19 -6.95 -19.05
C GLY A 168 0.45 -6.70 -17.67
N LYS A 169 -0.15 -5.85 -16.82
CA LYS A 169 0.33 -5.63 -15.43
C LYS A 169 0.41 -6.93 -14.62
N THR A 170 -0.66 -7.72 -14.63
CA THR A 170 -0.76 -9.02 -13.93
C THR A 170 0.23 -10.05 -14.48
N LEU A 171 0.56 -9.98 -15.78
CA LEU A 171 1.61 -10.81 -16.37
C LEU A 171 2.99 -10.47 -15.78
N LEU A 172 3.33 -9.18 -15.67
CA LEU A 172 4.59 -8.76 -15.04
C LEU A 172 4.65 -9.15 -13.56
N VAL A 173 3.54 -9.02 -12.83
CA VAL A 173 3.42 -9.52 -11.45
C VAL A 173 3.67 -11.02 -11.38
N SER A 174 3.08 -11.78 -12.30
CA SER A 174 3.22 -13.24 -12.32
C SER A 174 4.67 -13.67 -12.59
N LYS A 175 5.36 -13.00 -13.53
CA LYS A 175 6.79 -13.23 -13.79
C LYS A 175 7.68 -12.82 -12.61
N PHE A 176 7.34 -11.73 -11.93
CA PHE A 176 8.07 -11.29 -10.74
C PHE A 176 7.99 -12.30 -9.58
N VAL A 177 6.80 -12.89 -9.38
CA VAL A 177 6.54 -13.91 -8.36
C VAL A 177 7.18 -15.26 -8.73
N GLU A 178 7.04 -15.68 -9.99
CA GLU A 178 7.69 -16.89 -10.53
C GLU A 178 9.20 -16.86 -10.28
N ASN A 179 9.83 -15.72 -10.57
CA ASN A 179 11.27 -15.56 -10.38
C ASN A 179 11.71 -15.67 -8.91
N ALA A 180 10.87 -15.27 -7.96
CA ALA A 180 11.15 -15.49 -6.55
C ALA A 180 11.24 -17.00 -6.24
N CYS A 181 10.22 -17.75 -6.68
CA CYS A 181 10.12 -19.19 -6.43
C CYS A 181 11.24 -19.96 -7.13
N ALA A 182 11.62 -19.55 -8.36
CA ALA A 182 12.76 -20.12 -9.08
C ALA A 182 14.09 -19.98 -8.30
N ASN A 183 14.23 -18.92 -7.50
CA ASN A 183 15.39 -18.70 -6.62
C ASN A 183 15.20 -19.29 -5.21
N LYS A 184 14.16 -20.11 -4.98
CA LYS A 184 13.76 -20.65 -3.67
C LYS A 184 13.48 -19.57 -2.62
N GLU A 185 13.09 -18.38 -3.07
CA GLU A 185 12.63 -17.29 -2.23
C GLU A 185 11.11 -17.37 -2.05
N ARG A 186 10.64 -16.93 -0.87
CA ARG A 186 9.21 -16.88 -0.59
C ARG A 186 8.58 -15.61 -1.17
N ALA A 187 7.41 -15.73 -1.79
CA ALA A 187 6.64 -14.61 -2.30
C ALA A 187 5.16 -14.65 -1.91
N ILE A 188 4.56 -13.48 -1.67
CA ILE A 188 3.11 -13.34 -1.48
C ILE A 188 2.52 -12.53 -2.63
N LEU A 189 1.42 -13.02 -3.20
CA LEU A 189 0.58 -12.29 -4.13
C LEU A 189 -0.75 -11.92 -3.46
N PHE A 190 -0.98 -10.62 -3.25
CA PHE A 190 -2.26 -10.09 -2.80
C PHE A 190 -3.08 -9.65 -4.02
N ALA A 191 -4.10 -10.43 -4.35
CA ALA A 191 -4.98 -10.19 -5.49
C ALA A 191 -6.36 -9.66 -5.06
N TYR A 192 -6.77 -8.56 -5.66
CA TYR A 192 -7.99 -7.82 -5.37
C TYR A 192 -8.93 -7.68 -6.58
N GLU A 193 -8.52 -8.19 -7.75
CA GLU A 193 -9.32 -8.15 -8.98
C GLU A 193 -9.75 -9.53 -9.46
N GLU A 194 -8.82 -10.50 -9.48
CA GLU A 194 -9.06 -11.83 -10.02
C GLU A 194 -9.23 -12.89 -8.93
N SER A 195 -10.07 -13.89 -9.20
CA SER A 195 -10.18 -15.06 -8.33
C SER A 195 -8.94 -15.94 -8.40
N ARG A 196 -8.69 -16.74 -7.35
CA ARG A 196 -7.55 -17.68 -7.33
C ARG A 196 -7.55 -18.61 -8.54
N ALA A 197 -8.68 -19.22 -8.89
CA ALA A 197 -8.78 -20.12 -10.04
C ALA A 197 -8.47 -19.40 -11.37
N GLN A 198 -8.90 -18.15 -11.52
CA GLN A 198 -8.63 -17.37 -12.71
C GLN A 198 -7.15 -17.01 -12.84
N LEU A 199 -6.50 -16.61 -11.74
CA LEU A 199 -5.06 -16.36 -11.70
C LEU A 199 -4.26 -17.60 -12.09
N LEU A 200 -4.59 -18.77 -11.51
CA LEU A 200 -3.94 -20.05 -11.83
C LEU A 200 -4.10 -20.40 -13.33
N ARG A 201 -5.31 -20.28 -13.87
CA ARG A 201 -5.59 -20.53 -15.30
C ARG A 201 -4.78 -19.61 -16.22
N ASN A 202 -4.75 -18.32 -15.91
CA ASN A 202 -4.05 -17.32 -16.73
C ASN A 202 -2.53 -17.55 -16.64
N ALA A 203 -2.00 -17.78 -15.44
CA ALA A 203 -0.59 -18.11 -15.21
C ALA A 203 -0.15 -19.37 -15.97
N THR A 204 -0.97 -20.42 -15.95
CA THR A 204 -0.70 -21.67 -16.69
C THR A 204 -0.62 -21.41 -18.19
N SER A 205 -1.48 -20.54 -18.72
CA SER A 205 -1.45 -20.12 -20.13
C SER A 205 -0.18 -19.33 -20.53
N TRP A 206 0.57 -18.82 -19.55
CA TRP A 206 1.86 -18.16 -19.73
C TRP A 206 3.06 -19.05 -19.35
N GLY A 207 2.83 -20.35 -19.16
CA GLY A 207 3.84 -21.32 -18.77
C GLY A 207 4.24 -21.30 -17.29
N ILE A 208 3.45 -20.65 -16.43
CA ILE A 208 3.74 -20.48 -15.00
C ILE A 208 2.84 -21.41 -14.19
N ASP A 209 3.43 -22.32 -13.41
CA ASP A 209 2.70 -23.24 -12.53
C ASP A 209 2.63 -22.70 -11.09
N PHE A 210 1.62 -21.89 -10.80
CA PHE A 210 1.36 -21.39 -9.45
C PHE A 210 0.95 -22.49 -8.46
N GLU A 211 0.31 -23.56 -8.92
CA GLU A 211 -0.07 -24.67 -8.01
C GLU A 211 1.17 -25.34 -7.45
N GLN A 212 2.16 -25.60 -8.30
CA GLN A 212 3.43 -26.18 -7.86
C GLN A 212 4.15 -25.26 -6.87
N MET A 213 4.19 -23.96 -7.12
CA MET A 213 4.84 -22.99 -6.22
C MET A 213 4.16 -22.90 -4.84
N GLU A 214 2.84 -23.05 -4.77
CA GLU A 214 2.11 -23.15 -3.49
C GLU A 214 2.40 -24.49 -2.79
N ARG A 215 2.46 -25.60 -3.54
CA ARG A 215 2.82 -26.93 -2.99
C ARG A 215 4.23 -26.94 -2.40
N ASP A 216 5.17 -26.24 -3.04
CA ASP A 216 6.55 -26.10 -2.57
C ASP A 216 6.69 -25.14 -1.37
N GLY A 217 5.60 -24.48 -0.96
CA GLY A 217 5.58 -23.53 0.16
C GLY A 217 6.38 -22.25 -0.12
N LEU A 218 6.62 -21.93 -1.40
CA LEU A 218 7.35 -20.75 -1.85
C LEU A 218 6.40 -19.61 -2.23
N LEU A 219 5.20 -19.92 -2.71
CA LEU A 219 4.18 -18.93 -3.02
C LEU A 219 3.01 -19.02 -2.04
N LYS A 220 2.47 -17.86 -1.64
CA LYS A 220 1.15 -17.73 -1.02
C LYS A 220 0.31 -16.74 -1.79
N ILE A 221 -0.88 -17.17 -2.25
CA ILE A 221 -1.83 -16.30 -2.94
C ILE A 221 -2.98 -15.95 -2.01
N ILE A 222 -3.28 -14.66 -1.89
CA ILE A 222 -4.37 -14.14 -1.07
C ILE A 222 -5.31 -13.38 -1.98
N CYS A 223 -6.52 -13.90 -2.17
CA CYS A 223 -7.56 -13.27 -2.98
C CYS A 223 -8.66 -12.72 -2.07
N ALA A 224 -8.96 -11.43 -2.17
CA ALA A 224 -10.05 -10.81 -1.43
C ALA A 224 -10.66 -9.66 -2.22
N TYR A 225 -11.97 -9.44 -2.11
CA TYR A 225 -12.57 -8.24 -2.68
C TYR A 225 -12.19 -6.99 -1.87
N PRO A 226 -11.89 -5.84 -2.50
CA PRO A 226 -11.62 -4.57 -1.80
C PRO A 226 -12.73 -4.17 -0.83
N GLU A 227 -13.97 -4.51 -1.16
CA GLU A 227 -15.18 -4.17 -0.40
C GLU A 227 -15.39 -5.06 0.84
N SER A 228 -14.65 -6.17 0.96
CA SER A 228 -14.79 -7.10 2.10
C SER A 228 -14.42 -6.45 3.44
N THR A 229 -13.55 -5.44 3.44
CA THR A 229 -13.10 -4.76 4.65
C THR A 229 -12.52 -3.36 4.38
N GLY A 230 -12.21 -2.60 5.44
CA GLY A 230 -11.59 -1.28 5.38
C GLY A 230 -10.10 -1.33 5.03
N LEU A 231 -9.51 -0.19 4.67
CA LEU A 231 -8.07 -0.13 4.35
C LEU A 231 -7.18 -0.43 5.56
N GLU A 232 -7.61 -0.06 6.75
CA GLU A 232 -6.93 -0.37 8.01
C GLU A 232 -6.85 -1.88 8.27
N ASP A 233 -7.92 -2.60 7.94
CA ASP A 233 -8.01 -4.05 8.09
C ASP A 233 -7.21 -4.75 6.98
N HIS A 234 -7.30 -4.28 5.72
CA HIS A 234 -6.43 -4.76 4.64
C HIS A 234 -4.94 -4.59 5.00
N LEU A 235 -4.56 -3.45 5.57
CA LEU A 235 -3.18 -3.21 6.03
C LEU A 235 -2.78 -4.20 7.14
N GLN A 236 -3.67 -4.47 8.09
CA GLN A 236 -3.43 -5.44 9.14
C GLN A 236 -3.30 -6.87 8.61
N ILE A 237 -4.14 -7.25 7.64
CA ILE A 237 -4.07 -8.55 6.97
C ILE A 237 -2.71 -8.68 6.28
N ILE A 238 -2.33 -7.71 5.44
CA ILE A 238 -1.02 -7.71 4.75
C ILE A 238 0.13 -7.88 5.75
N LYS A 239 0.14 -7.11 6.86
CA LYS A 239 1.17 -7.22 7.89
C LYS A 239 1.20 -8.59 8.56
N THR A 240 0.03 -9.12 8.90
CA THR A 240 -0.10 -10.43 9.55
C THR A 240 0.45 -11.53 8.65
N GLU A 241 0.13 -11.47 7.37
CA GLU A 241 0.53 -12.44 6.36
C GLU A 241 2.02 -12.39 6.06
N ILE A 242 2.59 -11.18 5.96
CA ILE A 242 4.03 -10.98 5.87
C ILE A 242 4.74 -11.56 7.11
N GLY A 243 4.24 -11.26 8.32
CA GLY A 243 4.85 -11.74 9.57
C GLY A 243 4.84 -13.26 9.72
N GLN A 244 3.79 -13.93 9.23
CA GLN A 244 3.65 -15.39 9.27
C GLN A 244 4.49 -16.08 8.19
N PHE A 245 4.45 -15.59 6.94
CA PHE A 245 5.05 -16.27 5.80
C PHE A 245 6.52 -15.89 5.58
N LYS A 246 6.93 -14.68 6.00
CA LYS A 246 8.26 -14.09 5.83
C LYS A 246 8.74 -14.09 4.37
N PRO A 247 8.03 -13.42 3.46
CA PRO A 247 8.42 -13.36 2.06
C PRO A 247 9.66 -12.50 1.83
N SER A 248 10.41 -12.80 0.78
CA SER A 248 11.44 -11.91 0.22
C SER A 248 10.87 -10.97 -0.85
N ARG A 249 9.73 -11.35 -1.46
CA ARG A 249 9.02 -10.54 -2.46
C ARG A 249 7.53 -10.48 -2.18
N MET A 250 6.91 -9.34 -2.46
CA MET A 250 5.45 -9.22 -2.39
C MET A 250 4.90 -8.51 -3.62
N ALA A 251 3.71 -8.89 -4.03
CA ALA A 251 2.98 -8.17 -5.07
C ALA A 251 1.55 -7.84 -4.62
N ILE A 252 1.05 -6.66 -5.02
CA ILE A 252 -0.34 -6.23 -4.81
C ILE A 252 -0.97 -5.93 -6.16
N ASP A 253 -1.99 -6.72 -6.53
CA ASP A 253 -2.72 -6.62 -7.79
C ASP A 253 -4.23 -6.49 -7.55
N SER A 254 -4.84 -5.30 -7.48
CA SER A 254 -4.29 -3.98 -7.79
C SER A 254 -4.52 -2.95 -6.68
N LEU A 255 -3.63 -1.96 -6.58
CA LEU A 255 -3.83 -0.82 -5.68
C LEU A 255 -5.05 0.02 -6.12
N SER A 256 -5.31 0.12 -7.41
CA SER A 256 -6.51 0.80 -7.95
C SER A 256 -7.81 0.16 -7.47
N ALA A 257 -7.86 -1.17 -7.29
CA ALA A 257 -9.03 -1.84 -6.74
C ALA A 257 -9.29 -1.42 -5.28
N LEU A 258 -8.23 -1.25 -4.48
CA LEU A 258 -8.32 -0.77 -3.09
C LEU A 258 -8.67 0.73 -2.97
N ALA A 259 -8.46 1.52 -4.03
CA ALA A 259 -8.83 2.92 -4.05
C ALA A 259 -10.34 3.16 -4.22
N ARG A 260 -11.11 2.15 -4.64
CA ARG A 260 -12.54 2.30 -4.98
C ARG A 260 -13.37 2.73 -3.77
N GLY A 261 -14.05 3.87 -3.91
CA GLY A 261 -14.94 4.41 -2.87
C GLY A 261 -14.21 4.92 -1.62
N VAL A 262 -12.88 5.07 -1.66
CA VAL A 262 -12.08 5.56 -0.54
C VAL A 262 -11.49 6.94 -0.87
N SER A 263 -11.40 7.82 0.13
CA SER A 263 -10.78 9.13 -0.05
C SER A 263 -9.29 9.01 -0.43
N HIS A 264 -8.80 9.92 -1.29
CA HIS A 264 -7.39 9.95 -1.71
C HIS A 264 -6.42 10.00 -0.53
N ASN A 265 -6.76 10.73 0.55
CA ASN A 265 -5.91 10.83 1.74
C ASN A 265 -5.81 9.50 2.49
N ALA A 266 -6.93 8.80 2.70
CA ALA A 266 -6.94 7.50 3.36
C ALA A 266 -6.21 6.45 2.53
N PHE A 267 -6.41 6.45 1.21
CA PHE A 267 -5.69 5.56 0.29
C PHE A 267 -4.19 5.84 0.28
N ARG A 268 -3.78 7.12 0.23
CA ARG A 268 -2.36 7.49 0.31
C ARG A 268 -1.73 7.04 1.63
N GLN A 269 -2.44 7.19 2.75
CA GLN A 269 -2.00 6.70 4.06
C GLN A 269 -1.82 5.18 4.05
N PHE A 270 -2.76 4.43 3.47
CA PHE A 270 -2.63 2.99 3.29
C PHE A 270 -1.39 2.60 2.48
N VAL A 271 -1.16 3.26 1.34
CA VAL A 271 0.03 3.02 0.50
C VAL A 271 1.31 3.30 1.28
N ILE A 272 1.37 4.38 2.07
CA ILE A 272 2.51 4.68 2.96
C ILE A 272 2.72 3.56 3.99
N GLY A 273 1.63 3.06 4.58
CA GLY A 273 1.68 1.96 5.54
C GLY A 273 2.26 0.67 4.96
N VAL A 274 1.79 0.26 3.77
CA VAL A 274 2.28 -0.95 3.09
C VAL A 274 3.72 -0.75 2.62
N THR A 275 4.02 0.34 1.90
CA THR A 275 5.36 0.65 1.38
C THR A 275 6.40 0.75 2.49
N GLY A 276 6.10 1.51 3.54
CA GLY A 276 6.99 1.70 4.67
C GLY A 276 7.27 0.40 5.42
N TYR A 277 6.26 -0.46 5.56
CA TYR A 277 6.42 -1.76 6.20
C TYR A 277 7.25 -2.72 5.34
N ALA A 278 6.93 -2.85 4.04
CA ALA A 278 7.69 -3.69 3.12
C ALA A 278 9.19 -3.31 3.08
N LYS A 279 9.50 -2.01 3.01
CA LYS A 279 10.88 -1.51 3.04
C LYS A 279 11.59 -1.80 4.36
N GLN A 280 10.89 -1.70 5.49
CA GLN A 280 11.48 -1.99 6.80
C GLN A 280 11.83 -3.47 6.95
N GLU A 281 11.01 -4.36 6.38
CA GLU A 281 11.20 -5.80 6.39
C GLU A 281 12.13 -6.28 5.24
N GLU A 282 12.74 -5.38 4.48
CA GLU A 282 13.64 -5.67 3.35
C GLU A 282 12.98 -6.56 2.27
N ILE A 283 11.70 -6.29 1.98
CA ILE A 283 10.88 -7.02 1.00
C ILE A 283 10.78 -6.21 -0.29
N ALA A 284 11.10 -6.83 -1.43
CA ALA A 284 10.89 -6.22 -2.74
C ALA A 284 9.37 -6.18 -3.07
N GLY A 285 8.81 -4.98 -3.24
CA GLY A 285 7.37 -4.79 -3.45
C GLY A 285 7.03 -4.44 -4.89
N PHE A 286 6.12 -5.18 -5.52
CA PHE A 286 5.60 -4.92 -6.87
C PHE A 286 4.11 -4.60 -6.82
N PHE A 287 3.73 -3.37 -7.12
CA PHE A 287 2.34 -2.93 -7.08
C PHE A 287 1.82 -2.64 -8.48
N THR A 288 0.54 -2.94 -8.71
CA THR A 288 -0.13 -2.56 -9.95
C THR A 288 -1.12 -1.43 -9.72
N ASN A 289 -1.27 -0.57 -10.72
CA ASN A 289 -2.29 0.46 -10.77
C ASN A 289 -2.92 0.47 -12.17
N THR A 290 -4.23 0.34 -12.25
CA THR A 290 -4.96 0.49 -13.51
C THR A 290 -5.36 1.95 -13.69
N SER A 291 -4.97 2.56 -14.82
CA SER A 291 -5.47 3.89 -15.21
C SER A 291 -6.92 3.79 -15.70
N GLU A 292 -7.73 4.79 -15.41
CA GLU A 292 -9.11 4.86 -15.91
C GLU A 292 -9.14 5.14 -17.42
N GLU A 293 -8.19 5.95 -17.91
CA GLU A 293 -8.02 6.24 -19.34
C GLU A 293 -7.17 5.18 -20.04
N PHE A 294 -7.63 4.78 -21.24
CA PHE A 294 -7.04 3.69 -22.03
C PHE A 294 -5.90 4.16 -22.96
N MET A 295 -5.96 5.40 -23.45
CA MET A 295 -4.97 6.03 -24.35
C MET A 295 -4.83 7.51 -24.00
N GLY A 296 -3.60 8.04 -24.04
CA GLY A 296 -3.34 9.46 -23.81
C GLY A 296 -3.36 9.88 -22.33
N SER A 297 -3.07 8.97 -21.40
CA SER A 297 -3.07 9.29 -19.96
C SER A 297 -2.12 10.46 -19.65
N HIS A 298 -2.68 11.58 -19.21
CA HIS A 298 -1.90 12.76 -18.82
C HIS A 298 -1.23 12.61 -17.44
N SER A 299 -1.60 11.57 -16.69
CA SER A 299 -1.17 11.30 -15.33
C SER A 299 -0.71 9.83 -15.19
N ILE A 300 0.39 9.60 -14.46
CA ILE A 300 0.93 8.24 -14.20
C ILE A 300 0.00 7.46 -13.26
N THR A 301 -0.58 8.18 -12.30
CA THR A 301 -1.54 7.68 -11.31
C THR A 301 -2.44 8.82 -10.89
N ASP A 302 -3.76 8.66 -10.99
CA ASP A 302 -4.74 9.69 -10.60
C ASP A 302 -4.74 9.97 -9.09
N SER A 303 -4.18 9.05 -8.32
CA SER A 303 -3.97 9.13 -6.88
C SER A 303 -2.58 9.66 -6.44
N HIS A 304 -1.76 10.13 -7.39
CA HIS A 304 -0.40 10.66 -7.14
C HIS A 304 0.55 9.74 -6.34
N ILE A 305 0.38 8.41 -6.45
CA ILE A 305 1.25 7.41 -5.79
C ILE A 305 2.69 7.43 -6.33
N SER A 306 2.91 7.92 -7.54
CA SER A 306 4.23 7.99 -8.21
C SER A 306 5.33 8.70 -7.40
N THR A 307 4.95 9.55 -6.44
CA THR A 307 5.90 10.23 -5.53
C THR A 307 6.50 9.30 -4.47
N ILE A 308 5.75 8.26 -4.08
CA ILE A 308 6.09 7.31 -3.02
C ILE A 308 6.92 6.14 -3.56
N THR A 309 6.79 5.84 -4.86
CA THR A 309 7.45 4.69 -5.51
C THR A 309 8.84 5.03 -6.02
N ASP A 310 9.71 4.02 -6.03
CA ASP A 310 11.11 4.17 -6.44
C ASP A 310 11.30 3.87 -7.93
N THR A 311 10.61 2.83 -8.41
CA THR A 311 10.62 2.37 -9.80
C THR A 311 9.21 2.45 -10.39
N ILE A 312 9.08 2.98 -11.60
CA ILE A 312 7.81 3.07 -12.32
C ILE A 312 7.96 2.42 -13.69
N LEU A 313 7.11 1.44 -13.95
CA LEU A 313 6.93 0.79 -15.23
C LEU A 313 5.62 1.31 -15.83
N LEU A 314 5.71 1.93 -17.01
CA LEU A 314 4.56 2.44 -17.74
C LEU A 314 4.21 1.48 -18.86
N LEU A 315 2.99 0.98 -18.84
CA LEU A 315 2.40 0.11 -19.85
C LEU A 315 1.28 0.87 -20.55
N GLN A 316 1.32 0.91 -21.89
CA GLN A 316 0.34 1.65 -22.67
C GLN A 316 0.00 0.91 -23.96
N TYR A 317 -1.15 1.25 -24.52
CA TYR A 317 -1.51 0.86 -25.87
C TYR A 317 -0.99 1.87 -26.89
N VAL A 318 -0.67 1.37 -28.08
CA VAL A 318 -0.26 2.17 -29.23
C VAL A 318 -1.00 1.62 -30.44
N GLU A 319 -1.78 2.48 -31.11
CA GLU A 319 -2.48 2.12 -32.33
C GLU A 319 -1.52 2.18 -33.52
N ILE A 320 -1.25 1.05 -34.16
CA ILE A 320 -0.36 0.98 -35.32
C ILE A 320 -1.09 0.23 -36.42
N ARG A 321 -1.34 0.93 -37.54
CA ARG A 321 -1.97 0.34 -38.74
C ARG A 321 -3.31 -0.36 -38.44
N GLY A 322 -4.10 0.20 -37.52
CA GLY A 322 -5.39 -0.37 -37.11
C GLY A 322 -5.29 -1.53 -36.12
N GLU A 323 -4.09 -1.85 -35.61
CA GLU A 323 -3.87 -2.87 -34.59
C GLU A 323 -3.48 -2.22 -33.26
N MET A 324 -3.99 -2.80 -32.17
CA MET A 324 -3.66 -2.38 -30.80
C MET A 324 -2.38 -3.06 -30.34
N ALA A 325 -1.24 -2.41 -30.56
CA ALA A 325 0.03 -2.83 -30.02
C ALA A 325 0.15 -2.42 -28.54
N ARG A 326 1.08 -3.05 -27.81
CA ARG A 326 1.41 -2.69 -26.43
C ARG A 326 2.83 -2.17 -26.36
N ALA A 327 3.05 -1.22 -25.46
CA ALA A 327 4.34 -0.63 -25.21
C ALA A 327 4.68 -0.64 -23.72
N LEU A 328 5.95 -0.86 -23.41
CA LEU A 328 6.52 -0.83 -22.08
C LEU A 328 7.65 0.20 -22.03
N ASN A 329 7.66 0.98 -20.96
CA ASN A 329 8.72 1.94 -20.66
C ASN A 329 9.08 1.89 -19.18
N VAL A 330 10.38 1.94 -18.87
CA VAL A 330 10.84 2.22 -17.51
C VAL A 330 10.82 3.75 -17.36
N PHE A 331 9.77 4.27 -16.75
CA PHE A 331 9.55 5.72 -16.67
C PHE A 331 10.51 6.39 -15.69
N LYS A 332 10.77 5.71 -14.56
CA LYS A 332 11.61 6.21 -13.48
C LYS A 332 12.26 5.04 -12.76
N MET A 333 13.52 5.20 -12.40
CA MET A 333 14.19 4.41 -11.36
C MET A 333 15.07 5.32 -10.52
N ARG A 334 14.89 5.28 -9.19
CA ARG A 334 15.83 5.93 -8.26
C ARG A 334 17.03 5.01 -8.04
N GLY A 335 18.24 5.55 -8.15
CA GLY A 335 19.49 4.83 -7.88
C GLY A 335 20.03 3.97 -9.03
N SER A 336 19.37 3.96 -10.19
CA SER A 336 19.84 3.22 -11.36
C SER A 336 19.76 4.05 -12.64
N TRP A 337 20.69 3.82 -13.56
CA TRP A 337 20.40 4.06 -14.97
C TRP A 337 19.23 3.17 -15.39
N HIS A 338 18.40 3.66 -16.31
CA HIS A 338 17.36 2.87 -16.93
C HIS A 338 17.17 3.31 -18.39
N ASP A 339 16.72 2.38 -19.21
CA ASP A 339 16.39 2.62 -20.61
C ASP A 339 15.28 3.67 -20.71
N LYS A 340 15.44 4.56 -21.69
CA LYS A 340 14.52 5.65 -22.00
C LYS A 340 13.62 5.33 -23.18
N GLY A 341 13.90 4.25 -23.91
CA GLY A 341 13.08 3.78 -25.02
C GLY A 341 11.66 3.40 -24.59
N ILE A 342 10.68 3.74 -25.42
CA ILE A 342 9.33 3.16 -25.36
C ILE A 342 9.35 1.96 -26.29
N ARG A 343 9.39 0.76 -25.72
CA ARG A 343 9.56 -0.49 -26.48
C ARG A 343 8.23 -1.17 -26.70
N GLU A 344 8.01 -1.68 -27.90
CA GLU A 344 6.91 -2.60 -28.16
C GLU A 344 7.11 -3.87 -27.33
N PHE A 345 6.04 -4.47 -26.82
CA PHE A 345 6.12 -5.83 -26.31
C PHE A 345 4.88 -6.65 -26.66
N MET A 346 5.10 -7.94 -26.90
CA MET A 346 4.06 -8.93 -27.17
C MET A 346 3.81 -9.80 -25.95
N ILE A 347 2.62 -10.37 -25.85
CA ILE A 347 2.27 -11.38 -24.87
C ILE A 347 2.03 -12.67 -25.62
N THR A 348 2.89 -13.67 -25.40
CA THR A 348 2.80 -14.99 -26.02
C THR A 348 2.55 -16.06 -24.94
N GLY A 349 2.41 -17.33 -25.33
CA GLY A 349 2.31 -18.44 -24.38
C GLY A 349 3.55 -18.60 -23.49
N ASN A 350 4.69 -18.01 -23.89
CA ASN A 350 5.94 -18.02 -23.12
C ASN A 350 6.07 -16.77 -22.20
N GLY A 351 5.09 -15.86 -22.22
CA GLY A 351 5.09 -14.63 -21.44
C GLY A 351 5.40 -13.37 -22.26
N PRO A 352 5.99 -12.33 -21.63
CA PRO A 352 6.22 -11.04 -22.29
C PRO A 352 7.50 -11.05 -23.13
N GLU A 353 7.40 -10.65 -24.40
CA GLU A 353 8.52 -10.48 -25.33
C GLU A 353 8.71 -9.00 -25.66
N ILE A 354 9.75 -8.37 -25.12
CA ILE A 354 10.06 -6.94 -25.32
C ILE A 354 10.95 -6.79 -26.57
N LYS A 355 10.49 -5.97 -27.52
CA LYS A 355 11.13 -5.71 -28.82
C LYS A 355 11.82 -4.33 -28.87
N ASP A 356 11.96 -3.81 -30.09
CA ASP A 356 12.50 -2.49 -30.37
C ASP A 356 11.52 -1.36 -30.05
N SER A 357 12.05 -0.14 -30.07
CA SER A 357 11.27 1.08 -29.89
C SER A 357 10.63 1.54 -31.20
N PHE A 358 9.58 2.36 -31.05
CA PHE A 358 8.89 3.00 -32.18
C PHE A 358 9.69 4.20 -32.72
N SER A 359 10.94 3.99 -33.16
CA SER A 359 11.88 5.06 -33.53
C SER A 359 11.42 5.93 -34.71
N ASN A 360 10.55 5.41 -35.56
CA ASN A 360 9.98 6.07 -36.74
C ASN A 360 8.56 6.63 -36.51
N PHE A 361 8.18 6.84 -35.25
CA PHE A 361 6.87 7.38 -34.86
C PHE A 361 6.99 8.56 -33.91
N GLU A 362 6.18 9.58 -34.13
CA GLU A 362 5.96 10.69 -33.19
C GLU A 362 4.65 10.49 -32.42
N ARG A 363 4.54 11.18 -31.28
CA ARG A 363 3.34 11.16 -30.41
C ARG A 363 2.95 9.78 -29.86
N ILE A 364 3.92 8.88 -29.62
CA ILE A 364 3.64 7.55 -29.05
C ILE A 364 2.84 7.62 -27.73
N ILE A 365 3.13 8.61 -26.88
CA ILE A 365 2.44 8.81 -25.58
C ILE A 365 0.95 9.15 -25.75
N SER A 366 0.53 9.72 -26.89
CA SER A 366 -0.90 9.97 -27.13
C SER A 366 -1.69 8.66 -27.36
N GLY A 367 -0.99 7.54 -27.60
CA GLY A 367 -1.58 6.28 -28.04
C GLY A 367 -1.85 6.22 -29.54
N VAL A 368 -1.95 7.36 -30.23
CA VAL A 368 -2.19 7.45 -31.69
C VAL A 368 -0.98 8.09 -32.34
N PRO A 369 0.08 7.32 -32.64
CA PRO A 369 1.31 7.85 -33.20
C PRO A 369 1.16 8.24 -34.68
N HIS A 370 1.98 9.19 -35.12
CA HIS A 370 2.15 9.50 -36.53
C HIS A 370 3.48 8.97 -37.04
N ARG A 371 3.45 8.18 -38.12
CA ARG A 371 4.67 7.68 -38.75
C ARG A 371 5.39 8.85 -39.42
N ILE A 372 6.65 9.04 -39.06
CA ILE A 372 7.53 9.96 -39.76
C ILE A 372 8.32 9.17 -40.81
N ASN A 373 8.41 9.71 -42.03
CA ASN A 373 9.36 9.19 -43.01
C ASN A 373 10.74 9.62 -42.55
N THR A 374 11.55 8.66 -42.11
CA THR A 374 12.99 8.86 -42.01
C THR A 374 13.48 9.02 -43.45
N ASP A 375 13.97 10.20 -43.80
CA ASP A 375 14.37 10.56 -45.16
C ASP A 375 15.48 9.59 -45.60
N GLU A 376 15.15 8.62 -46.46
CA GLU A 376 16.09 7.64 -47.04
C GLU A 376 17.28 8.33 -47.74
N ARG A 377 17.15 9.62 -48.05
CA ARG A 377 18.24 10.49 -48.52
C ARG A 377 19.44 10.55 -47.55
N SER A 378 19.22 10.40 -46.25
CA SER A 378 20.29 10.41 -45.23
C SER A 378 21.06 9.08 -45.14
N GLU A 379 20.39 7.95 -45.45
CA GLU A 379 21.06 6.64 -45.59
C GLU A 379 21.76 6.50 -46.95
N LEU A 380 21.15 7.00 -48.04
CA LEU A 380 21.77 7.06 -49.35
C LEU A 380 23.04 7.91 -49.37
N SER A 381 23.09 9.02 -48.62
CA SER A 381 24.29 9.85 -48.53
C SER A 381 25.42 9.18 -47.72
N ARG A 382 25.13 8.28 -46.77
CA ARG A 382 26.14 7.41 -46.14
C ARG A 382 26.70 6.36 -47.11
N ILE A 383 25.85 5.79 -47.98
CA ILE A 383 26.28 4.84 -49.01
C ILE A 383 27.13 5.56 -50.07
N VAL A 384 26.75 6.78 -50.49
CA VAL A 384 27.50 7.58 -51.47
C VAL A 384 28.85 8.06 -50.91
N GLN A 385 28.94 8.38 -49.61
CA GLN A 385 30.22 8.71 -48.97
C GLN A 385 31.19 7.51 -48.87
N GLY A 386 30.68 6.27 -48.79
CA GLY A 386 31.51 5.05 -48.82
C GLY A 386 32.10 4.71 -50.19
N VAL A 387 31.50 5.20 -51.28
CA VAL A 387 31.96 4.97 -52.66
C VAL A 387 32.90 6.09 -53.15
N SER A 388 32.96 7.22 -52.44
CA SER A 388 33.79 8.38 -52.82
C SER A 388 35.26 8.29 -52.36
N GLY A 389 35.69 7.14 -51.84
CA GLY A 389 36.99 6.96 -51.17
C GLY A 389 38.09 6.30 -51.99
N ASP A 390 37.82 5.79 -53.19
CA ASP A 390 38.79 5.07 -54.03
C ASP A 390 38.79 5.64 -55.45
N ASP A 391 39.33 6.86 -55.62
CA ASP A 391 39.82 7.35 -56.91
C ASP A 391 40.55 8.68 -56.72
N ARG A 392 41.77 8.65 -56.19
CA ARG A 392 42.84 9.60 -56.55
C ARG A 392 44.20 8.91 -56.50
N LEU A 393 44.74 8.74 -57.71
CA LEU A 393 46.13 8.48 -58.09
C LEU A 393 47.16 9.28 -57.29
#